data_AF-W5S6V1-F1
#
_entry.id   AF-W5S6V1-F1
#
_cell.length_a   1.000
_cell.length_b   1.000
_cell.length_c   1.000
_cell.angle_alpha   90.00
_cell.angle_beta   90.00
_cell.angle_gamma   90.00
#
_symmetry.space_group_name_H-M   'P 1'
#
loop_
_entity.id
_entity.type
_entity.pdbx_description
1 polymer ?
#
loop_
_entity_poly.entity_id
_entity_poly.type
_entity_poly.pdbx_seq_one_letter_code
_entity_poly.pdbx_strand_id
1 'polypeptide(L)' 'RLQSTLKRIGVNAIPAIEEVNIFKDDVVIQFTNPKVQASIAANTWVVSGTPQTKKLQDILPGII' A
#
# COMPACT_ATOMS: atom_id res chain seq x y z
N ARG A 1 17.29 2.57 9.97
CA ARG A 1 17.32 1.11 10.30
C ARG A 1 16.35 0.31 9.42
N LEU A 2 15.08 0.70 9.30
CA LEU A 2 14.13 -0.01 8.41
C LEU A 2 14.54 0.05 6.92
N GLN A 3 14.85 1.24 6.39
CA GLN A 3 15.22 1.39 4.97
C GLN A 3 16.43 0.54 4.56
N SER A 4 17.45 0.42 5.41
CA SER A 4 18.61 -0.43 5.16
C SER A 4 18.24 -1.91 5.12
N THR A 5 17.32 -2.36 5.97
CA THR A 5 16.80 -3.73 5.95
C THR A 5 15.99 -4.01 4.68
N LEU A 6 15.13 -3.07 4.28
CA LEU A 6 14.36 -3.16 3.05
C LEU A 6 15.26 -3.30 1.82
N LYS A 7 16.31 -2.48 1.73
CA LYS A 7 17.30 -2.60 0.64
C LYS A 7 17.97 -3.97 0.61
N ARG A 8 18.24 -4.57 1.77
CA ARG A 8 18.87 -5.91 1.88
C ARG A 8 17.98 -7.04 1.36
N ILE A 9 16.67 -6.93 1.50
CA ILE A 9 15.71 -7.92 0.98
C ILE A 9 15.28 -7.64 -0.48
N GLY A 10 15.97 -6.71 -1.17
CA GLY A 10 15.81 -6.50 -2.60
C GLY A 10 14.53 -5.80 -3.03
N VAL A 11 13.89 -5.00 -2.15
CA VAL A 11 12.73 -4.18 -2.58
C VAL A 11 13.20 -2.92 -3.30
N ASN A 12 12.56 -2.63 -4.44
CA ASN A 12 12.80 -1.45 -5.26
C ASN A 12 11.63 -0.47 -5.15
N ALA A 13 11.89 0.84 -5.29
CA ALA A 13 10.83 1.84 -5.29
C ALA A 13 9.99 1.74 -6.57
N ILE A 14 8.66 1.86 -6.43
CA ILE A 14 7.73 1.96 -7.56
C ILE A 14 7.29 3.42 -7.67
N PRO A 15 7.54 4.10 -8.80
CA PRO A 15 7.15 5.50 -8.98
C PRO A 15 5.64 5.64 -9.21
N ALA A 16 5.13 6.85 -8.97
CA ALA A 16 3.79 7.28 -9.39
C ALA A 16 2.62 6.38 -8.92
N ILE A 17 2.67 5.89 -7.68
CA ILE A 17 1.50 5.25 -7.08
C ILE A 17 0.53 6.33 -6.59
N GLU A 18 -0.69 6.30 -7.14
CA GLU A 18 -1.77 7.22 -6.77
C GLU A 18 -2.50 6.77 -5.52
N GLU A 19 -2.76 5.47 -5.40
CA GLU A 19 -3.41 4.92 -4.22
C GLU A 19 -3.03 3.45 -3.96
N VAL A 20 -3.16 3.06 -2.69
CA VAL A 20 -3.17 1.66 -2.26
C VAL A 20 -4.39 1.45 -1.38
N ASN A 21 -5.20 0.46 -1.73
CA ASN A 21 -6.37 0.04 -0.98
C ASN A 21 -6.12 -1.36 -0.40
N ILE A 22 -6.19 -1.49 0.93
CA ILE A 22 -6.10 -2.77 1.62
C ILE A 22 -7.49 -3.10 2.14
N PHE A 23 -8.15 -4.06 1.48
CA PHE A 23 -9.45 -4.57 1.88
C PHE A 23 -9.27 -5.58 3.02
N LYS A 24 -9.98 -5.33 4.12
CA LYS A 24 -9.97 -6.21 5.28
C LYS A 24 -11.38 -6.24 5.89
N ASP A 25 -12.04 -7.39 5.80
CA ASP A 25 -13.40 -7.56 6.31
C ASP A 25 -14.32 -6.43 5.75
N ASP A 26 -14.99 -5.66 6.62
CA ASP A 26 -15.88 -4.56 6.25
C ASP A 26 -15.19 -3.19 6.16
N VAL A 27 -13.85 -3.14 6.26
CA VAL A 27 -13.08 -1.90 6.21
C VAL A 27 -12.05 -1.90 5.08
N VAL A 28 -11.76 -0.71 4.59
CA VAL A 28 -10.68 -0.46 3.64
C VAL A 28 -9.69 0.47 4.30
N ILE A 29 -8.43 0.06 4.33
CA ILE A 29 -7.31 0.92 4.72
C ILE A 29 -6.75 1.52 3.43
N GLN A 30 -7.06 2.78 3.18
CA GLN A 30 -6.65 3.53 2.00
C GLN A 30 -5.41 4.37 2.29
N PHE A 31 -4.47 4.39 1.35
CA PHE A 31 -3.36 5.32 1.31
C PHE A 31 -3.43 6.10 0.01
N THR A 32 -3.44 7.44 0.09
CA THR A 32 -3.36 8.33 -1.08
C THR A 32 -1.93 8.80 -1.28
N ASN A 33 -1.44 8.70 -2.52
CA ASN A 33 -0.07 8.97 -2.95
C ASN A 33 1.01 8.36 -2.04
N PRO A 34 0.93 7.06 -1.68
CA PRO A 34 1.92 6.45 -0.80
C PRO A 34 3.27 6.29 -1.49
N LYS A 35 4.32 6.19 -0.66
CA LYS A 35 5.59 5.63 -1.10
C LYS A 35 5.48 4.10 -1.09
N VAL A 36 5.63 3.49 -2.26
CA VAL A 36 5.63 2.03 -2.41
C VAL A 36 7.01 1.53 -2.79
N GLN A 37 7.41 0.45 -2.14
CA GLN A 37 8.57 -0.35 -2.52
C GLN A 37 8.13 -1.81 -2.64
N ALA A 38 8.65 -2.56 -3.61
CA ALA A 38 8.31 -3.97 -3.75
C ALA A 38 9.48 -4.81 -4.24
N SER A 39 9.46 -6.08 -3.85
CA SER A 39 10.18 -7.15 -4.51
C SER A 39 9.14 -8.02 -5.20
N ILE A 40 9.01 -7.85 -6.52
CA ILE A 40 8.00 -8.54 -7.33
C ILE A 40 8.29 -10.05 -7.33
N ALA A 41 9.55 -10.44 -7.50
CA ALA A 41 9.96 -11.84 -7.47
C ALA A 41 9.63 -12.54 -6.15
N ALA A 42 9.64 -11.81 -5.03
CA ALA A 42 9.33 -12.33 -3.70
C ALA A 42 7.90 -12.04 -3.24
N ASN A 43 7.03 -11.52 -4.12
CA ASN A 43 5.66 -11.10 -3.81
C ASN A 43 5.54 -10.24 -2.54
N THR A 44 6.54 -9.40 -2.27
CA THR A 44 6.63 -8.62 -1.04
C THR A 44 6.46 -7.15 -1.34
N TRP A 45 5.51 -6.50 -0.67
CA TRP A 45 5.15 -5.09 -0.87
C TRP A 45 5.31 -4.32 0.44
N VAL A 46 5.85 -3.11 0.33
CA VAL A 46 6.04 -2.17 1.43
C VAL A 46 5.32 -0.89 1.07
N VAL A 47 4.27 -0.57 1.80
CA VAL A 47 3.45 0.62 1.61
C VAL A 47 3.72 1.54 2.78
N SER A 48 4.18 2.77 2.51
CA SER A 48 4.48 3.78 3.51
C SER A 48 3.71 5.06 3.21
N GLY A 49 2.91 5.52 4.17
CA GLY A 49 2.08 6.71 4.04
C GLY A 49 1.12 6.81 5.23
N THR A 50 0.28 7.84 5.23
CA THR A 50 -0.76 7.99 6.26
C THR A 50 -1.97 7.14 5.88
N PRO A 51 -2.35 6.12 6.67
CA PRO A 51 -3.54 5.32 6.40
C PRO A 51 -4.81 6.10 6.73
N GLN A 52 -5.87 5.86 5.96
CA GLN A 52 -7.24 6.25 6.26
C GLN A 52 -8.08 4.98 6.30
N THR A 53 -8.71 4.69 7.44
CA THR A 53 -9.61 3.53 7.56
C THR A 53 -11.02 3.98 7.29
N LYS A 54 -11.66 3.41 6.28
CA LYS A 54 -13.04 3.69 5.87
C LYS A 54 -13.88 2.42 5.92
N LYS A 55 -15.19 2.52 6.13
CA LYS A 55 -16.07 1.36 5.93
C LYS A 55 -16.23 1.11 4.44
N LEU A 56 -16.28 -0.15 4.03
CA LEU A 56 -16.44 -0.53 2.62
C LEU A 56 -17.71 0.09 2.00
N GLN A 57 -18.78 0.20 2.79
CA GLN A 57 -20.06 0.79 2.35
C GLN A 57 -19.94 2.27 1.94
N ASP A 58 -19.03 3.02 2.56
CA ASP A 58 -18.87 4.47 2.33
C ASP A 58 -18.12 4.78 1.01
N ILE A 59 -17.52 3.76 0.40
CA ILE A 59 -16.64 3.87 -0.78
C ILE A 59 -17.24 3.20 -2.01
N LEU A 60 -18.38 2.53 -1.85
CA LEU A 60 -19.15 1.98 -2.94
C LEU A 60 -20.10 3.04 -3.54
N PRO A 61 -20.36 3.01 -4.86
CA PRO A 61 -19.84 2.05 -5.85
C PRO A 61 -18.49 2.43 -6.46
N GLY A 62 -17.88 3.56 -6.07
CA GLY A 62 -16.73 4.14 -6.79
C GLY A 62 -15.42 3.35 -6.78
N ILE A 63 -15.37 2.15 -6.19
CA ILE A 63 -14.16 1.36 -5.96
C ILE A 63 -14.16 -0.02 -6.66
N ILE A 64 -15.24 -0.37 -7.36
CA ILE A 64 -15.42 -1.64 -8.11
C ILE A 64 -15.38 -1.42 -9.63
#